data_AF-A0A2W6UQT6-F1
#
_entry.id   AF-A0A2W6UQT6-F1
#
_cell.length_a   1.000
_cell.length_b   1.000
_cell.length_c   1.000
_cell.angle_alpha   90.00
_cell.angle_beta   90.00
_cell.angle_gamma   90.00
#
_symmetry.space_group_name_H-M   'P 1'
#
loop_
_entity.id
_entity.type
_entity.pdbx_description
1 polymer ?
#
loop_
_entity_poly.entity_id
_entity_poly.type
_entity_poly.pdbx_seq_one_letter_code
_entity_poly.pdbx_strand_id
1 'polypeptide(L)'
;MVGVTSITGPTPGGQLTVGDVATLKGTWDATAANPQPGEAFTIGLPAQFDFPEAITFPLWGVDDNGDPISYGTCITDPATSVATCTLSDAVAGRIDISGTWEFDIEAVEATELKAVEFDLNGAKVPRCGPAPVSRSRGRRRW
;
A
#
# COMPACT_ATOMS: atom_id res chain seq x y z
N MET A 1 -4.22 -11.17 -7.40
CA MET A 1 -4.06 -9.75 -7.79
C MET A 1 -3.86 -8.91 -6.55
N VAL A 2 -2.99 -7.90 -6.63
CA VAL A 2 -2.81 -6.89 -5.58
C VAL A 2 -3.20 -5.55 -6.19
N GLY A 3 -3.94 -4.72 -5.46
CA GLY A 3 -4.49 -3.47 -5.97
C GLY A 3 -4.45 -2.36 -4.92
N VAL A 4 -4.28 -1.11 -5.37
CA VAL A 4 -4.52 0.08 -4.56
C VAL A 4 -5.96 0.54 -4.74
N THR A 5 -6.67 0.91 -3.67
CA THR A 5 -8.05 1.42 -3.72
C THR A 5 -8.13 2.92 -3.44
N SER A 6 -7.35 3.44 -2.51
CA SER A 6 -7.37 4.86 -2.16
C SER A 6 -6.06 5.35 -1.55
N ILE A 7 -5.77 6.63 -1.78
CA ILE A 7 -4.76 7.41 -1.05
C ILE A 7 -5.51 8.56 -0.38
N THR A 8 -5.46 8.63 0.95
CA THR A 8 -6.17 9.66 1.71
C THR A 8 -5.17 10.50 2.49
N GLY A 9 -5.03 11.76 2.10
CA GLY A 9 -4.18 12.72 2.80
C GLY A 9 -4.83 13.33 4.04
N PRO A 10 -4.11 14.22 4.75
CA PRO A 10 -4.59 14.85 5.97
C PRO A 10 -5.75 15.83 5.72
N THR A 11 -5.86 16.36 4.50
CA THR A 11 -6.97 17.22 4.07
C THR A 11 -7.90 16.44 3.13
N PRO A 12 -9.19 16.21 3.48
CA PRO A 12 -10.13 15.50 2.62
C PRO A 12 -10.28 16.16 1.24
N GLY A 13 -10.03 15.40 0.17
CA GLY A 13 -10.06 15.90 -1.21
C GLY A 13 -8.96 16.92 -1.54
N GLY A 14 -8.05 17.17 -0.60
CA GLY A 14 -6.90 18.05 -0.79
C GLY A 14 -5.76 17.36 -1.53
N GLN A 15 -4.93 18.17 -2.13
CA GLN A 15 -3.68 17.76 -2.76
C GLN A 15 -2.63 17.47 -1.69
N LEU A 16 -1.86 16.39 -1.85
CA LEU A 16 -0.75 16.11 -0.94
C LEU A 16 0.39 17.12 -1.14
N THR A 17 1.09 17.43 -0.05
CA THR A 17 2.30 18.27 -0.03
C THR A 17 3.45 17.42 0.50
N VAL A 18 4.68 17.70 0.06
CA VAL A 18 5.86 17.02 0.62
C VAL A 18 5.87 17.19 2.15
N GLY A 19 6.01 16.07 2.87
CA GLY A 19 5.93 15.95 4.32
C GLY A 19 4.55 15.59 4.86
N ASP A 20 3.52 15.52 4.02
CA ASP A 20 2.21 15.01 4.43
C ASP A 20 2.27 13.48 4.60
N VAL A 21 1.69 12.99 5.70
CA VAL A 21 1.39 11.57 5.87
C VAL A 21 0.00 11.29 5.32
N ALA A 22 -0.11 10.25 4.50
CA ALA A 22 -1.34 9.79 3.90
C ALA A 22 -1.57 8.32 4.22
N THR A 23 -2.83 7.90 4.31
CA THR A 23 -3.18 6.50 4.44
C THR A 23 -3.39 5.88 3.06
N LEU A 24 -2.61 4.84 2.76
CA LEU A 24 -2.75 4.02 1.56
C LEU A 24 -3.58 2.79 1.89
N LYS A 25 -4.61 2.55 1.09
CA LYS A 25 -5.45 1.33 1.20
C LYS A 25 -5.45 0.57 -0.11
N GLY A 26 -5.64 -0.73 0.01
CA GLY A 26 -5.75 -1.60 -1.15
C GLY A 26 -6.39 -2.95 -0.85
N THR A 27 -6.38 -3.78 -1.87
CA THR A 27 -6.91 -5.15 -1.84
C THR A 27 -5.85 -6.14 -2.26
N TRP A 28 -6.02 -7.37 -1.82
CA TRP A 28 -5.28 -8.53 -2.29
C TRP A 28 -6.27 -9.68 -2.52
N ASP A 29 -5.98 -10.50 -3.52
CA ASP A 29 -6.84 -11.59 -3.96
C ASP A 29 -5.95 -12.73 -4.47
N ALA A 30 -5.99 -13.89 -3.83
CA ALA A 30 -5.23 -15.07 -4.22
C ALA A 30 -6.12 -16.20 -4.76
N THR A 31 -7.38 -15.92 -5.07
CA THR A 31 -8.39 -16.86 -5.59
C THR A 31 -7.87 -17.71 -6.74
N ALA A 32 -7.19 -17.08 -7.71
CA ALA A 32 -6.64 -17.74 -8.89
C ALA A 32 -5.15 -18.13 -8.78
N ALA A 33 -4.53 -17.99 -7.59
CA ALA A 33 -3.08 -18.07 -7.43
C ALA A 33 -2.58 -19.37 -6.75
N ASN A 34 -3.46 -20.19 -6.18
CA ASN A 34 -3.10 -21.38 -5.37
C ASN A 34 -2.03 -21.05 -4.30
N PRO A 35 -2.33 -20.14 -3.36
CA PRO A 35 -1.36 -19.61 -2.41
C PRO A 35 -0.74 -20.71 -1.54
N GLN A 36 0.58 -20.68 -1.38
CA GLN A 36 1.30 -21.61 -0.51
C GLN A 36 1.88 -20.91 0.73
N PRO A 37 1.97 -21.60 1.88
CA PRO A 37 2.66 -21.07 3.05
C PRO A 37 4.10 -20.67 2.72
N GLY A 38 4.53 -19.51 3.22
CA GLY A 38 5.86 -18.95 2.98
C GLY A 38 6.04 -18.22 1.64
N GLU A 39 5.06 -18.28 0.72
CA GLU A 39 5.07 -17.40 -0.45
C GLU A 39 4.92 -15.94 -0.02
N ALA A 40 5.46 -15.03 -0.81
CA ALA A 40 5.38 -13.61 -0.54
C ALA A 40 4.97 -12.83 -1.78
N PHE A 41 4.34 -11.69 -1.54
CA PHE A 41 4.11 -10.66 -2.54
C PHE A 41 4.56 -9.30 -2.02
N THR A 42 4.78 -8.38 -2.94
CA THR A 42 5.30 -7.05 -2.63
C THR A 42 4.34 -5.92 -3.00
N ILE A 43 4.41 -4.83 -2.25
CA ILE A 43 3.77 -3.55 -2.54
C ILE A 43 4.87 -2.49 -2.55
N GLY A 44 5.32 -2.11 -3.74
CA GLY A 44 6.30 -1.07 -3.97
C GLY A 44 5.64 0.29 -4.18
N LEU A 45 6.10 1.27 -3.41
CA LEU A 45 5.70 2.66 -3.55
C LEU A 45 6.43 3.32 -4.73
N PRO A 46 5.79 4.26 -5.44
CA PRO A 46 6.49 5.12 -6.39
C PRO A 46 7.42 6.08 -5.65
N ALA A 47 8.40 6.67 -6.34
CA ALA A 47 9.39 7.58 -5.76
C ALA A 47 8.81 8.82 -5.03
N GLN A 48 7.53 9.14 -5.23
CA GLN A 48 6.84 10.22 -4.54
C GLN A 48 6.44 9.88 -3.10
N PHE A 49 6.44 8.60 -2.75
CA PHE A 49 6.02 8.12 -1.45
C PHE A 49 7.09 7.23 -0.83
N ASP A 50 7.17 7.27 0.49
CA ASP A 50 8.00 6.36 1.27
C ASP A 50 7.25 5.86 2.51
N PHE A 51 7.76 4.80 3.12
CA PHE A 51 7.30 4.37 4.42
C PHE A 51 7.95 5.23 5.50
N PRO A 52 7.17 5.83 6.42
CA PRO A 52 7.75 6.64 7.49
C PRO A 52 8.58 5.78 8.46
N GLU A 53 8.18 4.52 8.66
CA GLU A 53 8.82 3.58 9.59
C GLU A 53 8.72 2.14 9.08
N ALA A 54 9.60 1.27 9.60
CA ALA A 54 9.52 -0.17 9.42
C ALA A 54 8.55 -0.76 10.45
N ILE A 55 7.40 -1.23 9.98
CA ILE A 55 6.30 -1.73 10.82
C ILE A 55 5.91 -3.12 10.34
N THR A 56 5.67 -4.01 11.29
CA THR A 56 5.11 -5.34 11.05
C THR A 56 3.61 -5.34 11.36
N PHE A 57 2.79 -5.85 10.45
CA PHE A 57 1.34 -5.92 10.62
C PHE A 57 0.75 -7.19 9.99
N PRO A 58 -0.38 -7.70 10.51
CA PRO A 58 -1.06 -8.86 9.94
C PRO A 58 -1.70 -8.54 8.57
N LEU A 59 -1.59 -9.47 7.63
CA LEU A 59 -2.34 -9.45 6.38
C LEU A 59 -3.76 -9.96 6.63
N TRP A 60 -4.70 -9.04 6.80
CA TRP A 60 -6.10 -9.38 7.09
C TRP A 60 -6.86 -9.83 5.84
N GLY A 61 -7.71 -10.85 6.03
CA GLY A 61 -8.77 -11.25 5.13
C GLY A 61 -9.96 -11.78 5.92
N VAL A 62 -10.84 -12.49 5.24
CA VAL A 62 -11.99 -13.17 5.85
C VAL A 62 -11.87 -14.69 5.65
N ASP A 63 -12.32 -15.46 6.63
CA ASP A 63 -12.45 -16.91 6.48
C ASP A 63 -13.78 -17.29 5.80
N ASP A 64 -14.03 -18.59 5.67
CA ASP A 64 -15.24 -19.12 5.02
C ASP A 64 -16.55 -18.78 5.77
N ASN A 65 -16.44 -18.38 7.05
CA ASN A 65 -17.56 -17.95 7.88
C ASN A 65 -17.76 -16.42 7.85
N GLY A 66 -16.85 -15.69 7.20
CA GLY A 66 -16.83 -14.22 7.18
C GLY A 66 -16.14 -13.61 8.39
N ASP A 67 -15.46 -14.41 9.23
CA ASP A 67 -14.72 -13.92 10.38
C ASP A 67 -13.34 -13.39 9.96
N PRO A 68 -12.85 -12.28 10.57
CA PRO A 68 -11.52 -11.77 10.28
C PRO A 68 -10.43 -12.79 10.65
N ILE A 69 -9.53 -13.05 9.70
CA ILE A 69 -8.39 -13.94 9.88
C ILE A 69 -7.13 -13.32 9.28
N SER A 70 -5.98 -13.59 9.90
CA SER A 70 -4.68 -13.21 9.37
C SER A 70 -4.13 -14.32 8.48
N TYR A 71 -3.95 -14.02 7.20
CA TYR A 71 -3.39 -14.96 6.20
C TYR A 71 -1.87 -14.83 6.04
N GLY A 72 -1.24 -13.96 6.82
CA GLY A 72 0.17 -13.67 6.67
C GLY A 72 0.62 -12.46 7.47
N THR A 73 1.87 -12.08 7.30
CA THR A 73 2.49 -10.93 7.94
C THR A 73 3.15 -10.05 6.90
N CYS A 74 2.89 -8.76 6.97
CA CYS A 74 3.51 -7.73 6.14
C CYS A 74 4.53 -6.94 6.94
N ILE A 75 5.62 -6.56 6.29
CA ILE A 75 6.66 -5.69 6.85
C ILE A 75 6.92 -4.57 5.86
N THR A 76 6.85 -3.32 6.31
CA THR A 76 7.26 -2.15 5.52
C THR A 76 8.77 -1.94 5.62
N ASP A 77 9.41 -1.56 4.51
CA ASP A 77 10.84 -1.22 4.47
C ASP A 77 11.04 0.20 3.90
N PRO A 78 11.32 1.20 4.76
CA PRO A 78 11.67 2.56 4.35
C PRO A 78 12.96 2.64 3.52
N ALA A 79 13.88 1.69 3.63
CA ALA A 79 15.14 1.73 2.88
C ALA A 79 14.93 1.40 1.39
N THR A 80 13.88 0.64 1.07
CA THR A 80 13.57 0.22 -0.30
C THR A 80 12.23 0.73 -0.80
N SER A 81 11.43 1.37 0.05
CA SER A 81 10.04 1.75 -0.21
C SER A 81 9.17 0.58 -0.70
N VAL A 82 9.41 -0.62 -0.13
CA VAL A 82 8.67 -1.86 -0.44
C VAL A 82 8.11 -2.46 0.84
N ALA A 83 6.81 -2.78 0.83
CA ALA A 83 6.22 -3.68 1.81
C ALA A 83 6.24 -5.12 1.28
N THR A 84 6.68 -6.06 2.10
CA THR A 84 6.68 -7.49 1.78
C THR A 84 5.70 -8.23 2.68
N CYS A 85 4.72 -8.90 2.08
CA CYS A 85 3.72 -9.69 2.77
C CYS A 85 3.98 -11.18 2.54
N THR A 86 4.27 -11.91 3.60
CA THR A 86 4.54 -13.36 3.59
C THR A 86 3.34 -14.12 4.10
N LEU A 87 2.89 -15.13 3.36
CA LEU A 87 1.73 -15.95 3.68
C LEU A 87 2.06 -16.94 4.81
N SER A 88 1.13 -17.09 5.76
CA SER A 88 1.23 -18.04 6.86
C SER A 88 0.63 -19.39 6.50
N ASP A 89 0.72 -20.38 7.40
CA ASP A 89 0.05 -21.68 7.24
C ASP A 89 -1.47 -21.58 7.11
N ALA A 90 -2.07 -20.42 7.44
CA ALA A 90 -3.50 -20.19 7.30
C ALA A 90 -3.99 -20.31 5.84
N VAL A 91 -3.11 -20.15 4.84
CA VAL A 91 -3.48 -20.33 3.42
C VAL A 91 -3.47 -21.79 2.95
N ALA A 92 -2.94 -22.71 3.76
CA ALA A 92 -2.75 -24.10 3.36
C ALA A 92 -4.08 -24.78 2.99
N GLY A 93 -4.15 -25.27 1.75
CA GLY A 93 -5.33 -25.96 1.22
C GLY A 93 -6.53 -25.05 0.95
N ARG A 94 -6.38 -23.72 1.05
CA ARG A 94 -7.44 -22.76 0.76
C ARG A 94 -7.37 -22.27 -0.67
N ILE A 95 -8.54 -22.07 -1.24
CA ILE A 95 -8.78 -21.34 -2.48
C ILE A 95 -9.69 -20.16 -2.14
N ASP A 96 -9.80 -19.19 -3.05
CA ASP A 96 -10.75 -18.07 -2.92
C ASP A 96 -10.49 -17.12 -1.73
N ILE A 97 -9.24 -17.03 -1.26
CA ILE A 97 -8.86 -16.09 -0.20
C ILE A 97 -8.57 -14.69 -0.76
N SER A 98 -9.08 -13.68 -0.07
CA SER A 98 -8.88 -12.28 -0.39
C SER A 98 -9.02 -11.40 0.84
N GLY A 99 -8.60 -10.15 0.73
CA GLY A 99 -8.71 -9.19 1.82
C GLY A 99 -8.25 -7.80 1.45
N THR A 100 -8.00 -7.01 2.48
CA THR A 100 -7.55 -5.62 2.37
C THR A 100 -6.24 -5.43 3.11
N TRP A 101 -5.54 -4.36 2.75
CA TRP A 101 -4.36 -3.89 3.45
C TRP A 101 -4.43 -2.37 3.59
N GLU A 102 -3.83 -1.86 4.64
CA GLU A 102 -3.84 -0.44 5.00
C GLU A 102 -2.55 -0.11 5.74
N PHE A 103 -1.89 0.97 5.32
CA PHE A 103 -0.71 1.51 6.01
C PHE A 103 -0.51 2.99 5.67
N ASP A 104 0.23 3.69 6.52
CA ASP A 104 0.59 5.08 6.29
C ASP A 104 1.85 5.19 5.42
N ILE A 105 1.86 6.21 4.56
CA ILE A 105 2.95 6.60 3.66
C ILE A 105 3.21 8.10 3.79
N GLU A 106 4.45 8.52 3.61
CA GLU A 106 4.82 9.93 3.57
C GLU A 106 5.04 10.40 2.13
N ALA A 107 4.54 11.57 1.78
CA ALA A 107 4.87 12.22 0.51
C ALA A 107 6.28 12.84 0.58
N VAL A 108 7.23 12.29 -0.18
CA VAL A 108 8.66 12.68 -0.12
C VAL A 108 9.14 13.45 -1.36
N GLU A 109 8.44 13.32 -2.49
CA GLU A 109 8.80 14.00 -3.74
C GLU A 109 7.60 14.66 -4.41
N ALA A 110 7.80 15.91 -4.86
CA ALA A 110 6.83 16.65 -5.66
C ALA A 110 6.76 16.12 -7.10
N THR A 111 5.56 16.02 -7.67
CA THR A 111 5.38 15.60 -9.07
C THR A 111 4.25 16.36 -9.74
N GLU A 112 4.35 16.61 -11.05
CA GLU A 112 3.27 17.16 -11.88
C GLU A 112 2.50 16.07 -12.65
N LEU A 113 2.87 14.80 -12.44
CA LEU A 113 2.21 13.67 -13.09
C LEU A 113 0.75 13.55 -12.63
N LYS A 114 -0.13 13.22 -13.58
CA LYS A 114 -1.57 12.99 -13.30
C LYS A 114 -1.84 11.68 -12.57
N ALA A 115 -0.90 10.74 -12.66
CA ALA A 115 -0.93 9.47 -11.98
C ALA A 115 0.48 9.06 -11.59
N VAL A 116 0.59 8.34 -10.49
CA VAL A 116 1.83 7.69 -10.05
C VAL A 116 1.65 6.18 -10.15
N GLU A 117 2.73 5.47 -10.41
CA GLU A 117 2.68 4.03 -10.68
C GLU A 117 3.19 3.22 -9.48
N PHE A 118 2.28 2.44 -8.88
CA PHE A 118 2.65 1.48 -7.84
C PHE A 118 3.18 0.20 -8.47
N ASP A 119 4.15 -0.44 -7.83
CA ASP A 119 4.59 -1.78 -8.19
C ASP A 119 3.89 -2.80 -7.29
N LEU A 120 2.87 -3.47 -7.80
CA LEU A 120 2.07 -4.42 -7.04
C LEU A 120 2.43 -5.83 -7.48
N ASN A 121 3.39 -6.42 -6.78
CA ASN A 121 3.95 -7.74 -7.07
C ASN A 121 4.45 -7.89 -8.52
N GLY A 122 5.18 -6.90 -9.01
CA GLY A 122 5.71 -6.83 -10.39
C GLY A 122 4.77 -6.17 -11.39
N ALA A 123 3.50 -5.95 -11.06
CA ALA A 123 2.55 -5.26 -11.92
C ALA A 123 2.59 -3.74 -11.69
N LYS A 124 2.80 -2.96 -12.76
CA LYS A 124 2.72 -1.49 -12.69
C LYS A 124 1.26 -1.04 -12.73
N VAL A 125 0.82 -0.42 -11.65
CA VAL A 125 -0.58 -0.04 -11.45
C VAL A 125 -0.67 1.48 -11.30
N PRO A 126 -1.16 2.20 -12.32
CA PRO A 126 -1.32 3.65 -12.23
C PRO A 126 -2.46 3.99 -11.27
N ARG A 127 -2.23 4.98 -10.41
CA ARG A 127 -3.27 5.60 -9.58
C ARG A 127 -3.21 7.09 -9.75
N CYS A 128 -4.37 7.67 -10.04
CA CYS A 128 -4.55 9.11 -9.99
C CYS A 128 -4.23 9.53 -8.55
N GLY A 129 -3.08 10.19 -8.38
CA GLY A 129 -2.75 10.75 -7.08
C GLY A 129 -3.77 11.83 -6.71
N PRO A 130 -3.89 12.17 -5.42
CA PRO A 130 -4.57 13.40 -5.03
C PRO A 130 -3.74 14.60 -5.50
N ALA A 131 -3.85 14.96 -6.79
CA ALA A 131 -3.20 16.13 -7.42
C ALA A 131 -1.64 16.18 -7.20
N PRO A 132 -0.90 17.07 -7.89
CA PRO A 132 0.57 17.14 -7.79
C PRO A 132 1.06 17.10 -6.34
N VAL A 133 2.06 16.30 -5.93
CA VAL A 133 2.63 16.56 -4.59
C VAL A 133 3.27 17.96 -4.66
N SER A 134 2.75 18.95 -3.93
CA SER A 134 3.22 20.34 -4.07
C SER A 134 4.42 20.61 -3.16
N ARG A 135 5.34 21.50 -3.56
CA ARG A 135 6.35 22.03 -2.64
C ARG A 135 5.65 22.94 -1.63
N SER A 136 5.97 22.78 -0.35
CA SER A 136 5.52 23.71 0.68
C SER A 136 5.89 25.15 0.26
N ARG A 137 4.89 26.02 0.13
CA ARG A 137 5.14 27.44 -0.17
C ARG A 137 5.84 28.04 1.04
N GLY A 138 7.17 28.17 0.96
CA GLY A 138 7.94 28.96 1.90
C GLY A 138 7.26 30.33 2.08
N ARG A 139 6.93 30.68 3.32
CA ARG A 139 6.38 31.99 3.68
C ARG A 139 7.32 33.08 3.14
N ARG A 140 6.93 33.74 2.06
CA ARG A 140 7.53 35.04 1.71
C ARG A 140 7.03 36.02 2.77
N ARG A 141 7.87 36.29 3.76
CA ARG A 141 7.77 37.49 4.58
C ARG A 141 8.00 38.68 3.62
N TRP A 142 6.97 39.48 3.43
CA TRP A 142 7.08 40.89 3.10
C TRP A 142 6.39 41.64 4.24
#